data_AF-A0A854QAA1-F1
#
_entry.id   AF-A0A854QAA1-F1
#
_cell.length_a   1.000
_cell.length_b   1.000
_cell.length_c   1.000
_cell.angle_alpha   90.00
_cell.angle_beta   90.00
_cell.angle_gamma   90.00
#
_symmetry.space_group_name_H-M   'P 1'
#
loop_
_entity.id
_entity.type
_entity.pdbx_description
1 polymer ?
#
loop_
_entity_poly.entity_id
_entity_poly.type
_entity_poly.pdbx_seq_one_letter_code
_entity_poly.pdbx_strand_id
1 'polypeptide(L)'
;MSPYRPNPFFSTTNSFFLPSVGDKVDNAVAQGKALGQDAQTKVQELSGKADLKYQDAKEAVKQTTASAPTGVDLYARFALAGALGCAVTHGALTPVDVVKTRIQLEPEVYNRGMVGSFRQIIAKEGAGALLTGFGPTFVGYAIQGAFKFGGYEFWKKKAIDVVGVDKARENRQAIYLGASAIAEFFADIALCPLEATRIRLVSQPTFANGLAGGFLRILREEGPAAFYAGFGPILFKQVPYTMAKFAVYEVAVEKILKATGKSKDSLTGGQLTGLNLTSGLIAGLAAAVISQPADTLLSKINKTKGAPGQSTTSRLVQMAGQLGVSGLFTGMTTRLVMIGTLTAGQFLIYGDIKKMLNATGGVEIAPIPK
;
A
#
# COMPACT_ATOMS: atom_id res chain seq x y z
N MET A 1 111.95 -25.52 -25.14
CA MET A 1 111.21 -24.66 -24.19
C MET A 1 110.84 -25.52 -23.00
N SER A 2 111.64 -25.39 -21.95
CA SER A 2 111.43 -25.95 -20.61
C SER A 2 111.00 -24.76 -19.71
N PRO A 3 110.38 -24.93 -18.53
CA PRO A 3 110.24 -26.19 -17.81
C PRO A 3 108.99 -26.36 -16.90
N TYR A 4 108.99 -27.48 -16.18
CA TYR A 4 108.51 -27.67 -14.80
C TYR A 4 107.00 -27.86 -14.52
N ARG A 5 106.66 -29.14 -14.24
CA ARG A 5 105.64 -29.59 -13.26
C ARG A 5 106.00 -29.05 -11.86
N PRO A 6 105.05 -28.95 -10.89
CA PRO A 6 105.06 -30.02 -9.88
C PRO A 6 103.67 -30.42 -9.33
N ASN A 7 103.63 -31.68 -8.90
CA ASN A 7 102.78 -32.29 -7.86
C ASN A 7 103.10 -31.64 -6.47
N PRO A 8 102.57 -32.06 -5.30
CA PRO A 8 101.43 -32.91 -4.91
C PRO A 8 100.68 -32.37 -3.65
N PHE A 9 99.73 -33.16 -3.12
CA PHE A 9 99.37 -33.38 -1.71
C PHE A 9 99.75 -32.37 -0.59
N PHE A 10 98.72 -32.07 0.21
CA PHE A 10 98.67 -31.63 1.62
C PHE A 10 98.82 -30.13 1.99
N SER A 11 97.74 -29.64 2.64
CA SER A 11 97.71 -28.67 3.76
C SER A 11 98.07 -27.21 3.40
N THR A 12 97.31 -26.17 3.69
CA THR A 12 96.24 -25.93 4.67
C THR A 12 95.63 -24.56 4.34
N THR A 13 94.35 -24.37 4.70
CA THR A 13 93.64 -23.09 4.88
C THR A 13 93.55 -22.13 3.68
N ASN A 14 92.45 -22.23 2.93
CA ASN A 14 91.89 -21.06 2.22
C ASN A 14 90.57 -20.67 2.88
N SER A 15 90.70 -19.71 3.80
CA SER A 15 89.80 -18.56 3.97
C SER A 15 88.34 -18.76 3.57
N PHE A 16 87.54 -19.06 4.59
CA PHE A 16 86.13 -18.69 4.71
C PHE A 16 85.89 -17.29 4.08
N PHE A 17 85.32 -17.24 2.88
CA PHE A 17 84.67 -16.03 2.38
C PHE A 17 83.29 -15.99 3.03
N LEU A 18 83.23 -15.43 4.24
CA LEU A 18 81.96 -14.99 4.81
C LEU A 18 81.35 -13.98 3.82
N PRO A 19 80.11 -14.16 3.35
CA PRO A 19 79.47 -13.15 2.51
C PRO A 19 79.52 -11.83 3.29
N SER A 20 80.06 -10.79 2.67
CA SER A 20 80.20 -9.48 3.32
C SER A 20 78.81 -9.01 3.74
N VAL A 21 78.72 -8.24 4.82
CA VAL A 21 77.43 -7.69 5.28
C VAL A 21 76.72 -6.94 4.13
N GLY A 22 77.48 -6.33 3.20
CA GLY A 22 76.96 -5.72 1.99
C GLY A 22 76.26 -6.70 1.05
N ASP A 23 76.86 -7.86 0.75
CA ASP A 23 76.28 -8.85 -0.18
C ASP A 23 74.99 -9.50 0.37
N LYS A 24 74.88 -9.61 1.70
CA LYS A 24 73.65 -10.08 2.36
C LYS A 24 72.57 -9.00 2.36
N VAL A 25 72.95 -7.73 2.54
CA VAL A 25 72.03 -6.59 2.46
C VAL A 25 71.51 -6.41 1.03
N ASP A 26 72.36 -6.51 0.02
CA ASP A 26 71.97 -6.36 -1.39
C ASP A 26 71.05 -7.50 -1.84
N ASN A 27 71.31 -8.74 -1.43
CA ASN A 27 70.40 -9.86 -1.68
C ASN A 27 69.07 -9.72 -0.94
N ALA A 28 69.07 -9.22 0.31
CA ALA A 28 67.84 -8.96 1.07
C ALA A 28 67.02 -7.81 0.45
N VAL A 29 67.68 -6.76 -0.05
CA VAL A 29 67.04 -5.65 -0.77
C VAL A 29 66.48 -6.11 -2.12
N ALA A 30 67.20 -6.97 -2.85
CA ALA A 30 66.72 -7.56 -4.10
C ALA A 30 65.50 -8.48 -3.87
N GLN A 31 65.54 -9.35 -2.84
CA GLN A 31 64.38 -10.17 -2.44
C GLN A 31 63.21 -9.31 -1.96
N GLY A 32 63.46 -8.25 -1.20
CA GLY A 32 62.44 -7.30 -0.75
C GLY A 32 61.75 -6.57 -1.92
N LYS A 33 62.52 -6.15 -2.94
CA LYS A 33 61.96 -5.55 -4.16
C LYS A 33 61.14 -6.55 -4.98
N ALA A 34 61.61 -7.79 -5.11
CA ALA A 34 60.89 -8.84 -5.83
C ALA A 34 59.56 -9.20 -5.14
N LEU A 35 59.57 -9.31 -3.80
CA LEU A 35 58.36 -9.52 -2.99
C LEU A 35 57.40 -8.32 -3.09
N GLY A 36 57.91 -7.09 -3.13
CA GLY A 36 57.10 -5.89 -3.33
C GLY A 36 56.44 -5.83 -4.71
N GLN A 37 57.15 -6.24 -5.76
CA GLN A 37 56.60 -6.33 -7.13
C GLN A 37 55.56 -7.45 -7.28
N ASP A 38 55.78 -8.63 -6.68
CA ASP A 38 54.79 -9.71 -6.67
C ASP A 38 53.53 -9.32 -5.88
N ALA A 39 53.70 -8.61 -4.76
CA ALA A 39 52.59 -8.07 -3.98
C ALA A 39 51.78 -7.02 -4.77
N GLN A 40 52.44 -6.09 -5.46
CA GLN A 40 51.75 -5.11 -6.32
C GLN A 40 51.00 -5.79 -7.47
N THR A 41 51.60 -6.81 -8.10
CA THR A 41 50.98 -7.57 -9.19
C THR A 41 49.74 -8.32 -8.70
N LYS A 42 49.83 -8.99 -7.54
CA LYS A 42 48.67 -9.65 -6.90
C LYS A 42 47.59 -8.66 -6.48
N VAL A 43 47.94 -7.48 -5.98
CA VAL A 43 46.97 -6.44 -5.62
C VAL A 43 46.26 -5.91 -6.87
N GLN A 44 46.96 -5.73 -7.99
CA GLN A 44 46.35 -5.34 -9.27
C GLN A 44 45.44 -6.43 -9.83
N GLU A 45 45.85 -7.70 -9.73
CA GLU A 45 45.04 -8.84 -10.18
C GLU A 45 43.79 -9.04 -9.31
N LEU A 46 43.92 -8.88 -7.99
CA LEU A 46 42.80 -8.92 -7.04
C LEU A 46 41.86 -7.72 -7.23
N SER A 47 42.38 -6.53 -7.50
CA SER A 47 41.58 -5.35 -7.83
C SER A 47 40.81 -5.57 -9.14
N GLY A 48 41.46 -6.06 -10.19
CA GLY A 48 40.79 -6.38 -11.46
C GLY A 48 39.71 -7.46 -11.33
N LYS A 49 39.97 -8.50 -10.52
CA LYS A 49 38.96 -9.54 -10.19
C LYS A 49 37.82 -9.00 -9.34
N ALA A 50 38.09 -8.05 -8.44
CA ALA A 50 37.08 -7.38 -7.63
C ALA A 50 36.22 -6.42 -8.48
N ASP A 51 36.83 -5.69 -9.42
CA ASP A 51 36.13 -4.82 -10.36
C ASP A 51 35.26 -5.65 -11.32
N LEU A 52 35.76 -6.77 -11.86
CA LEU A 52 34.96 -7.70 -12.66
C LEU A 52 33.78 -8.27 -11.86
N LYS A 53 34.02 -8.77 -10.64
CA LYS A 53 32.92 -9.23 -9.77
C LYS A 53 31.94 -8.12 -9.39
N TYR A 54 32.41 -6.88 -9.27
CA TYR A 54 31.56 -5.72 -8.99
C TYR A 54 30.73 -5.33 -10.21
N GLN A 55 31.28 -5.43 -11.42
CA GLN A 55 30.53 -5.24 -12.68
C GLN A 55 29.54 -6.38 -12.90
N ASP A 56 29.93 -7.63 -12.70
CA ASP A 56 29.05 -8.80 -12.76
C ASP A 56 27.93 -8.71 -11.70
N ALA A 57 28.25 -8.24 -10.49
CA ALA A 57 27.26 -7.97 -9.46
C ALA A 57 26.37 -6.78 -9.82
N LYS A 58 26.89 -5.73 -10.45
CA LYS A 58 26.09 -4.61 -10.97
C LYS A 58 25.15 -5.05 -12.08
N GLU A 59 25.61 -5.89 -13.00
CA GLU A 59 24.79 -6.44 -14.08
C GLU A 59 23.77 -7.45 -13.56
N ALA A 60 24.14 -8.31 -12.60
CA ALA A 60 23.21 -9.21 -11.92
C ALA A 60 22.17 -8.43 -11.10
N VAL A 61 22.55 -7.33 -10.43
CA VAL A 61 21.60 -6.44 -9.74
C VAL A 61 20.70 -5.70 -10.73
N LYS A 62 21.22 -5.29 -11.89
CA LYS A 62 20.46 -4.67 -12.99
C LYS A 62 19.51 -5.66 -13.68
N GLN A 63 19.85 -6.95 -13.70
CA GLN A 63 18.98 -8.04 -14.16
C GLN A 63 17.97 -8.49 -13.08
N THR A 64 18.29 -8.34 -11.79
CA THR A 64 17.38 -8.66 -10.67
C THR A 64 16.33 -7.55 -10.46
N THR A 65 16.60 -6.32 -10.91
CA THR A 65 15.54 -5.34 -11.17
C THR A 65 14.82 -5.72 -12.45
N ALA A 66 13.89 -6.69 -12.36
CA ALA A 66 12.91 -6.96 -13.39
C ALA A 66 12.38 -5.61 -13.92
N SER A 67 12.40 -5.44 -15.25
CA SER A 67 11.88 -4.25 -15.93
C SER A 67 10.60 -3.78 -15.23
N ALA A 68 10.54 -2.53 -14.81
CA ALA A 68 9.40 -2.00 -14.06
C ALA A 68 8.10 -2.45 -14.75
N PRO A 69 7.15 -3.06 -14.03
CA PRO A 69 5.95 -3.60 -14.65
C PRO A 69 5.25 -2.48 -15.43
N THR A 70 4.88 -2.74 -16.68
CA THR A 70 4.23 -1.75 -17.56
C THR A 70 2.92 -2.29 -18.11
N GLY A 71 1.99 -1.38 -18.38
CA GLY A 71 0.70 -1.73 -18.99
C GLY A 71 -0.15 -2.62 -18.08
N VAL A 72 -0.67 -3.71 -18.63
CA VAL A 72 -1.63 -4.59 -17.95
C VAL A 72 -1.02 -5.26 -16.71
N ASP A 73 0.26 -5.65 -16.76
CA ASP A 73 0.95 -6.27 -15.62
C ASP A 73 1.01 -5.30 -14.41
N LEU A 74 1.26 -4.01 -14.67
CA LEU A 74 1.26 -3.00 -13.63
C LEU A 74 -0.11 -2.86 -12.96
N TYR A 75 -1.16 -2.72 -13.77
CA TYR A 75 -2.52 -2.55 -13.25
C TYR A 75 -3.00 -3.80 -12.50
N ALA A 76 -2.64 -4.99 -12.98
CA ALA A 76 -2.97 -6.25 -12.31
C ALA A 76 -2.29 -6.36 -10.94
N ARG A 77 -1.02 -5.92 -10.82
CA ARG A 77 -0.32 -5.88 -9.53
C ARG A 77 -0.96 -4.90 -8.55
N PHE A 78 -1.35 -3.71 -9.01
CA PHE A 78 -2.09 -2.75 -8.18
C PHE A 78 -3.49 -3.26 -7.79
N ALA A 79 -4.17 -3.94 -8.70
CA ALA A 79 -5.46 -4.57 -8.42
C ALA A 79 -5.31 -5.67 -7.36
N LEU A 80 -4.31 -6.55 -7.49
CA LEU A 80 -4.05 -7.60 -6.49
C LEU A 80 -3.66 -7.03 -5.13
N ALA A 81 -2.76 -6.04 -5.11
CA ALA A 81 -2.37 -5.37 -3.86
C ALA A 81 -3.58 -4.68 -3.20
N GLY A 82 -4.41 -4.00 -4.00
CA GLY A 82 -5.65 -3.38 -3.55
C GLY A 82 -6.64 -4.40 -3.01
N ALA A 83 -6.83 -5.53 -3.70
CA ALA A 83 -7.72 -6.60 -3.29
C ALA A 83 -7.32 -7.21 -1.95
N LEU A 84 -6.06 -7.63 -1.81
CA LEU A 84 -5.55 -8.22 -0.58
C LEU A 84 -5.59 -7.22 0.57
N GLY A 85 -5.14 -5.98 0.32
CA GLY A 85 -5.13 -4.92 1.32
C GLY A 85 -6.54 -4.61 1.83
N CYS A 86 -7.52 -4.43 0.94
CA CYS A 86 -8.89 -4.16 1.34
C CYS A 86 -9.57 -5.38 1.98
N ALA A 87 -9.39 -6.59 1.45
CA ALA A 87 -9.98 -7.81 2.00
C ALA A 87 -9.53 -8.08 3.44
N VAL A 88 -8.21 -8.02 3.70
CA VAL A 88 -7.65 -8.27 5.03
C VAL A 88 -8.11 -7.19 6.01
N THR A 89 -8.04 -5.91 5.61
CA THR A 89 -8.30 -4.81 6.53
C THR A 89 -9.78 -4.69 6.90
N HIS A 90 -10.68 -4.83 5.93
CA HIS A 90 -12.12 -4.86 6.18
C HIS A 90 -12.56 -6.17 6.82
N GLY A 91 -11.98 -7.31 6.42
CA GLY A 91 -12.21 -8.60 7.04
C GLY A 91 -11.87 -8.60 8.54
N ALA A 92 -10.71 -8.07 8.91
CA ALA A 92 -10.28 -7.93 10.31
C ALA A 92 -11.21 -7.03 11.14
N LEU A 93 -11.90 -6.08 10.49
CA LEU A 93 -12.80 -5.15 11.16
C LEU A 93 -14.28 -5.52 11.07
N THR A 94 -14.60 -6.69 10.53
CA THR A 94 -15.95 -7.25 10.54
C THR A 94 -16.62 -7.15 11.92
N PRO A 95 -15.96 -7.43 13.06
CA PRO A 95 -16.57 -7.26 14.38
C PRO A 95 -17.06 -5.83 14.67
N VAL A 96 -16.24 -4.83 14.36
CA VAL A 96 -16.61 -3.41 14.56
C VAL A 96 -17.76 -3.03 13.65
N ASP A 97 -17.70 -3.53 12.43
CA ASP A 97 -18.68 -3.31 11.38
C ASP A 97 -20.05 -3.92 11.71
N VAL A 98 -20.09 -5.11 12.32
CA VAL A 98 -21.32 -5.74 12.83
C VAL A 98 -21.93 -4.88 13.94
N VAL A 99 -21.15 -4.50 14.96
CA VAL A 99 -21.65 -3.68 16.08
C VAL A 99 -22.20 -2.35 15.57
N LYS A 100 -21.48 -1.68 14.67
CA LYS A 100 -21.91 -0.42 14.07
C LYS A 100 -23.21 -0.57 13.29
N THR A 101 -23.34 -1.63 12.49
CA THR A 101 -24.55 -1.87 11.71
C THR A 101 -25.74 -2.14 12.64
N ARG A 102 -25.57 -2.93 13.70
CA ARG A 102 -26.59 -3.19 14.73
C ARG A 102 -27.07 -1.92 15.43
N ILE A 103 -26.15 -1.04 15.85
CA ILE A 103 -26.48 0.26 16.43
C ILE A 103 -27.28 1.13 15.44
N GLN A 104 -26.95 1.08 14.15
CA GLN A 104 -27.65 1.88 13.14
C GLN A 104 -29.04 1.36 12.79
N LEU A 105 -29.22 0.03 12.82
CA LEU A 105 -30.49 -0.62 12.50
C LEU A 105 -31.45 -0.62 13.69
N GLU A 106 -30.94 -0.87 14.90
CA GLU A 106 -31.73 -1.03 16.12
C GLU A 106 -31.19 -0.12 17.25
N PRO A 107 -31.28 1.21 17.09
CA PRO A 107 -30.67 2.16 18.03
C PRO A 107 -31.30 2.11 19.43
N GLU A 108 -32.55 1.65 19.55
CA GLU A 108 -33.23 1.48 20.84
C GLU A 108 -32.69 0.28 21.62
N VAL A 109 -32.27 -0.78 20.92
CA VAL A 109 -31.75 -2.02 21.50
C VAL A 109 -30.26 -1.90 21.83
N TYR A 110 -29.49 -1.23 20.97
CA TYR A 110 -28.04 -1.07 21.08
C TYR A 110 -27.67 0.40 21.34
N ASN A 111 -28.06 0.91 22.50
CA ASN A 111 -27.88 2.31 22.89
C ASN A 111 -26.66 2.58 23.81
N ARG A 112 -25.91 1.54 24.20
CA ARG A 112 -24.80 1.63 25.16
C ARG A 112 -23.45 1.99 24.53
N GLY A 113 -23.48 2.65 23.38
CA GLY A 113 -22.29 2.93 22.57
C GLY A 113 -21.61 1.67 22.03
N MET A 114 -20.43 1.83 21.42
CA MET A 114 -19.72 0.75 20.72
C MET A 114 -19.35 -0.41 21.64
N VAL A 115 -18.69 -0.13 22.77
CA VAL A 115 -18.20 -1.17 23.70
C VAL A 115 -19.35 -1.87 24.42
N GLY A 116 -20.37 -1.12 24.83
CA GLY A 116 -21.56 -1.70 25.46
C GLY A 116 -22.33 -2.60 24.51
N SER A 117 -22.52 -2.17 23.26
CA SER A 117 -23.19 -2.95 22.23
C SER A 117 -22.38 -4.18 21.83
N PHE A 118 -21.05 -4.08 21.75
CA PHE A 118 -20.15 -5.21 21.52
C PHE A 118 -20.33 -6.29 22.59
N ARG A 119 -20.26 -5.92 23.88
CA ARG A 119 -20.47 -6.85 25.00
C ARG A 119 -21.88 -7.45 25.00
N GLN A 120 -22.89 -6.63 24.67
CA GLN A 120 -24.28 -7.07 24.58
C GLN A 120 -24.49 -8.12 23.48
N ILE A 121 -23.88 -7.95 22.31
CA ILE A 121 -23.96 -8.92 21.21
C ILE A 121 -23.34 -10.25 21.65
N ILE A 122 -22.14 -10.22 22.24
CA ILE A 122 -21.49 -11.45 22.73
C ILE A 122 -22.36 -12.16 23.77
N ALA A 123 -22.94 -11.41 24.71
CA ALA A 123 -23.76 -11.98 25.78
C ALA A 123 -25.08 -12.60 25.28
N LYS A 124 -25.68 -12.05 24.21
CA LYS A 124 -26.97 -12.49 23.67
C LYS A 124 -26.84 -13.55 22.56
N GLU A 125 -25.87 -13.38 21.67
CA GLU A 125 -25.75 -14.12 20.40
C GLU A 125 -24.43 -14.91 20.30
N GLY A 126 -23.51 -14.72 21.25
CA GLY A 126 -22.19 -15.34 21.26
C GLY A 126 -21.13 -14.58 20.46
N ALA A 127 -19.86 -14.96 20.64
CA ALA A 127 -18.73 -14.29 19.99
C ALA A 127 -18.75 -14.45 18.45
N GLY A 128 -19.30 -15.56 17.94
CA GLY A 128 -19.42 -15.82 16.50
C GLY A 128 -20.31 -14.81 15.77
N ALA A 129 -21.29 -14.20 16.45
CA ALA A 129 -22.18 -13.19 15.86
C ALA A 129 -21.42 -11.97 15.33
N LEU A 130 -20.26 -11.64 15.91
CA LEU A 130 -19.40 -10.55 15.45
C LEU A 130 -18.74 -10.81 14.09
N LEU A 131 -18.73 -12.05 13.61
CA LEU A 131 -18.23 -12.40 12.28
C LEU A 131 -19.36 -12.58 11.25
N THR A 132 -20.59 -12.24 11.62
CA THR A 132 -21.73 -12.26 10.69
C THR A 132 -21.47 -11.31 9.52
N GLY A 133 -21.59 -11.82 8.30
CA GLY A 133 -21.28 -11.04 7.11
C GLY A 133 -19.77 -10.94 6.78
N PHE A 134 -18.89 -11.70 7.45
CA PHE A 134 -17.46 -11.76 7.10
C PHE A 134 -17.23 -12.11 5.62
N GLY A 135 -17.90 -13.15 5.12
CA GLY A 135 -17.78 -13.60 3.72
C GLY A 135 -18.04 -12.49 2.68
N PRO A 136 -19.24 -11.85 2.67
CA PRO A 136 -19.50 -10.75 1.75
C PRO A 136 -18.61 -9.54 1.99
N THR A 137 -18.20 -9.25 3.24
CA THR A 137 -17.24 -8.17 3.54
C THR A 137 -15.89 -8.46 2.89
N PHE A 138 -15.30 -9.62 3.16
CA PHE A 138 -13.99 -10.00 2.67
C PHE A 138 -13.94 -10.01 1.14
N VAL A 139 -14.89 -10.70 0.49
CA VAL A 139 -14.95 -10.79 -0.98
C VAL A 139 -15.32 -9.45 -1.60
N GLY A 140 -16.27 -8.72 -1.02
CA GLY A 140 -16.72 -7.42 -1.53
C GLY A 140 -15.61 -6.39 -1.54
N TYR A 141 -14.91 -6.25 -0.43
CA TYR A 141 -13.79 -5.33 -0.34
C TYR A 141 -12.55 -5.81 -1.10
N ALA A 142 -12.38 -7.12 -1.34
CA ALA A 142 -11.37 -7.61 -2.28
C ALA A 142 -11.64 -7.10 -3.70
N ILE A 143 -12.87 -7.30 -4.19
CA ILE A 143 -13.25 -6.89 -5.55
C ILE A 143 -13.23 -5.36 -5.67
N GLN A 144 -13.81 -4.65 -4.71
CA GLN A 144 -13.76 -3.19 -4.68
C GLN A 144 -12.31 -2.69 -4.67
N GLY A 145 -11.45 -3.27 -3.84
CA GLY A 145 -10.02 -2.94 -3.79
C GLY A 145 -9.33 -3.12 -5.14
N ALA A 146 -9.60 -4.23 -5.83
CA ALA A 146 -9.06 -4.49 -7.16
C ALA A 146 -9.43 -3.41 -8.18
N PHE A 147 -10.73 -3.12 -8.30
CA PHE A 147 -11.23 -2.10 -9.24
C PHE A 147 -10.78 -0.70 -8.85
N LYS A 148 -10.77 -0.37 -7.56
CA LYS A 148 -10.37 0.96 -7.09
C LYS A 148 -8.90 1.25 -7.38
N PHE A 149 -7.98 0.38 -6.95
CA PHE A 149 -6.55 0.64 -7.09
C PHE A 149 -6.03 0.32 -8.51
N GLY A 150 -6.42 -0.81 -9.10
CA GLY A 150 -6.05 -1.14 -10.47
C GLY A 150 -6.70 -0.20 -11.49
N GLY A 151 -7.98 0.12 -11.29
CA GLY A 151 -8.70 1.07 -12.13
C GLY A 151 -8.16 2.49 -12.01
N TYR A 152 -7.79 2.94 -10.80
CA TYR A 152 -7.19 4.27 -10.61
C TYR A 152 -5.94 4.43 -11.47
N GLU A 153 -5.02 3.47 -11.46
CA GLU A 153 -3.80 3.52 -12.26
C GLU A 153 -4.09 3.46 -13.77
N PHE A 154 -5.03 2.60 -14.17
CA PHE A 154 -5.46 2.50 -15.57
C PHE A 154 -6.06 3.82 -16.08
N TRP A 155 -7.03 4.40 -15.37
CA TRP A 155 -7.71 5.62 -15.77
C TRP A 155 -6.81 6.84 -15.70
N LYS A 156 -5.89 6.88 -14.74
CA LYS A 156 -4.87 7.93 -14.62
C LYS A 156 -3.94 7.92 -15.82
N LYS A 157 -3.39 6.75 -16.19
CA LYS A 157 -2.55 6.63 -17.40
C LYS A 157 -3.34 6.95 -18.66
N LYS A 158 -4.56 6.44 -18.81
CA LYS A 158 -5.41 6.74 -19.96
C LYS A 158 -5.69 8.24 -20.11
N ALA A 159 -5.95 8.94 -19.00
CA ALA A 159 -6.15 10.39 -19.00
C ALA A 159 -4.89 11.15 -19.42
N ILE A 160 -3.70 10.71 -18.99
CA ILE A 160 -2.41 11.29 -19.40
C ILE A 160 -2.16 11.08 -20.89
N ASP A 161 -2.42 9.86 -21.40
CA ASP A 161 -2.23 9.53 -22.81
C ASP A 161 -3.16 10.37 -23.73
N VAL A 162 -4.36 10.73 -23.25
CA VAL A 162 -5.33 11.55 -24.00
C VAL A 162 -5.01 13.05 -23.93
N VAL A 163 -4.66 13.56 -22.75
CA VAL A 163 -4.46 15.00 -22.51
C VAL A 163 -3.05 15.46 -22.89
N GLY A 164 -2.10 14.53 -22.97
CA GLY A 164 -0.68 14.80 -23.17
C GLY A 164 0.03 15.12 -21.85
N VAL A 165 1.31 14.78 -21.77
CA VAL A 165 2.11 14.82 -20.53
C VAL A 165 2.18 16.22 -19.92
N ASP A 166 2.35 17.26 -20.74
CA ASP A 166 2.52 18.64 -20.25
C ASP A 166 1.22 19.19 -19.66
N LYS A 167 0.11 19.06 -20.37
CA LYS A 167 -1.22 19.46 -19.87
C LYS A 167 -1.69 18.60 -18.69
N ALA A 168 -1.30 17.33 -18.66
CA ALA A 168 -1.59 16.45 -17.53
C ALA A 168 -0.87 16.88 -16.26
N ARG A 169 0.35 17.42 -16.39
CA ARG A 169 1.11 17.97 -15.27
C ARG A 169 0.56 19.30 -14.78
N GLU A 170 0.00 20.12 -15.66
CA GLU A 170 -0.73 21.34 -15.26
C GLU A 170 -2.04 21.00 -14.53
N ASN A 171 -2.73 19.93 -14.96
CA ASN A 171 -4.06 19.54 -14.44
C ASN A 171 -4.04 18.27 -13.57
N ARG A 172 -2.96 18.05 -12.80
CA ARG A 172 -2.77 16.81 -11.99
C ARG A 172 -3.97 16.48 -11.09
N GLN A 173 -4.51 17.48 -10.41
CA GLN A 173 -5.63 17.29 -9.49
C GLN A 173 -6.89 16.84 -10.23
N ALA A 174 -7.21 17.43 -11.39
CA ALA A 174 -8.36 17.02 -12.19
C ALA A 174 -8.22 15.57 -12.68
N ILE A 175 -7.01 15.16 -13.06
CA ILE A 175 -6.72 13.78 -13.45
C ILE A 175 -6.90 12.81 -12.28
N TYR A 176 -6.33 13.14 -11.11
CA TYR A 176 -6.46 12.28 -9.93
C TYR A 176 -7.92 12.14 -9.48
N LEU A 177 -8.66 13.24 -9.45
CA LEU A 177 -10.07 13.26 -9.09
C LEU A 177 -10.92 12.50 -10.12
N GLY A 178 -10.71 12.72 -11.41
CA GLY A 178 -11.44 12.02 -12.47
C GLY A 178 -11.15 10.52 -12.52
N ALA A 179 -9.87 10.14 -12.48
CA ALA A 179 -9.46 8.73 -12.51
C ALA A 179 -9.96 7.96 -11.29
N SER A 180 -9.89 8.55 -10.10
CA SER A 180 -10.38 7.93 -8.86
C SER A 180 -11.91 7.84 -8.84
N ALA A 181 -12.63 8.83 -9.35
CA ALA A 181 -14.10 8.78 -9.44
C ALA A 181 -14.59 7.67 -10.38
N ILE A 182 -13.99 7.54 -11.56
CA ILE A 182 -14.36 6.48 -12.52
C ILE A 182 -14.00 5.10 -11.96
N ALA A 183 -12.82 4.96 -11.36
CA ALA A 183 -12.42 3.71 -10.72
C ALA A 183 -13.39 3.29 -9.61
N GLU A 184 -13.77 4.22 -8.72
CA GLU A 184 -14.70 3.93 -7.63
C GLU A 184 -16.11 3.60 -8.14
N PHE A 185 -16.59 4.29 -9.20
CA PHE A 185 -17.90 4.00 -9.78
C PHE A 185 -18.03 2.53 -10.21
N PHE A 186 -17.03 1.99 -10.93
CA PHE A 186 -17.03 0.58 -11.31
C PHE A 186 -16.79 -0.36 -10.12
N ALA A 187 -15.97 0.06 -9.16
CA ALA A 187 -15.77 -0.70 -7.94
C ALA A 187 -17.08 -0.84 -7.14
N ASP A 188 -17.90 0.20 -7.09
CA ASP A 188 -19.19 0.20 -6.40
C ASP A 188 -20.24 -0.66 -7.11
N ILE A 189 -20.22 -0.74 -8.45
CA ILE A 189 -21.10 -1.68 -9.19
C ILE A 189 -20.84 -3.12 -8.73
N ALA A 190 -19.58 -3.47 -8.53
CA ALA A 190 -19.17 -4.80 -8.10
C ALA A 190 -19.36 -5.01 -6.58
N LEU A 191 -19.18 -3.97 -5.76
CA LEU A 191 -19.36 -4.03 -4.31
C LEU A 191 -20.84 -4.11 -3.90
N CYS A 192 -21.73 -3.41 -4.62
CA CYS A 192 -23.11 -3.19 -4.20
C CYS A 192 -23.88 -4.49 -3.87
N PRO A 193 -23.83 -5.57 -4.68
CA PRO A 193 -24.49 -6.83 -4.34
C PRO A 193 -23.97 -7.49 -3.05
N LEU A 194 -22.67 -7.35 -2.79
CA LEU A 194 -22.01 -7.94 -1.63
C LEU A 194 -22.30 -7.13 -0.37
N GLU A 195 -22.35 -5.79 -0.47
CA GLU A 195 -22.78 -4.95 0.64
C GLU A 195 -24.26 -5.16 0.98
N ALA A 196 -25.13 -5.32 -0.03
CA ALA A 196 -26.54 -5.69 0.19
C ALA A 196 -26.66 -7.04 0.91
N THR A 197 -25.87 -8.04 0.49
CA THR A 197 -25.82 -9.35 1.15
C THR A 197 -25.32 -9.24 2.59
N ARG A 198 -24.24 -8.49 2.82
CA ARG A 198 -23.69 -8.22 4.16
C ARG A 198 -24.74 -7.58 5.06
N ILE A 199 -25.37 -6.50 4.62
CA ILE A 199 -26.40 -5.78 5.39
C ILE A 199 -27.54 -6.72 5.75
N ARG A 200 -27.98 -7.58 4.82
CA ARG A 200 -29.05 -8.53 5.09
C ARG A 200 -28.68 -9.57 6.15
N LEU A 201 -27.50 -10.18 6.03
CA LEU A 201 -27.01 -11.17 7.00
C LEU A 201 -26.87 -10.55 8.40
N VAL A 202 -26.37 -9.31 8.46
CA VAL A 202 -26.18 -8.60 9.73
C VAL A 202 -27.50 -8.09 10.31
N SER A 203 -28.47 -7.68 9.49
CA SER A 203 -29.76 -7.20 9.99
C SER A 203 -30.66 -8.34 10.44
N GLN A 204 -30.64 -9.46 9.71
CA GLN A 204 -31.50 -10.62 9.95
C GLN A 204 -30.62 -11.86 10.17
N PRO A 205 -30.17 -12.13 11.41
CA PRO A 205 -29.28 -13.25 11.69
C PRO A 205 -29.84 -14.63 11.28
N THR A 206 -31.17 -14.76 11.18
CA THR A 206 -31.85 -16.00 10.73
C THR A 206 -32.04 -16.10 9.21
N PHE A 207 -31.59 -15.10 8.43
CA PHE A 207 -31.83 -15.03 6.99
C PHE A 207 -31.05 -16.09 6.22
N ALA A 208 -29.74 -16.20 6.44
CA ALA A 208 -28.92 -17.23 5.82
C ALA A 208 -27.56 -17.33 6.53
N ASN A 209 -26.81 -18.39 6.24
CA ASN A 209 -25.43 -18.53 6.69
C ASN A 209 -24.47 -18.25 5.54
N GLY A 210 -23.56 -17.31 5.76
CA GLY A 210 -22.47 -17.00 4.84
C GLY A 210 -22.89 -16.32 3.54
N LEU A 211 -21.88 -16.04 2.70
CA LEU A 211 -22.02 -15.29 1.46
C LEU A 211 -22.97 -15.97 0.47
N ALA A 212 -22.68 -17.22 0.08
CA ALA A 212 -23.42 -17.89 -0.98
C ALA A 212 -24.91 -18.07 -0.64
N GLY A 213 -25.21 -18.46 0.61
CA GLY A 213 -26.58 -18.62 1.08
C GLY A 213 -27.34 -17.30 1.06
N GLY A 214 -26.76 -16.23 1.62
CA GLY A 214 -27.39 -14.91 1.64
C GLY A 214 -27.61 -14.34 0.23
N PHE A 215 -26.59 -14.44 -0.62
CA PHE A 215 -26.64 -13.94 -1.99
C PHE A 215 -27.70 -14.67 -2.82
N LEU A 216 -27.67 -16.01 -2.82
CA LEU A 216 -28.63 -16.81 -3.58
C LEU A 216 -30.06 -16.62 -3.07
N ARG A 217 -30.24 -16.46 -1.76
CA ARG A 217 -31.56 -16.21 -1.18
C ARG A 217 -32.14 -14.86 -1.62
N ILE A 218 -31.36 -13.78 -1.55
CA ILE A 218 -31.78 -12.46 -2.07
C ILE A 218 -32.14 -12.56 -3.55
N LEU A 219 -31.27 -13.21 -4.36
CA LEU A 219 -31.51 -13.35 -5.79
C LEU A 219 -32.81 -14.11 -6.10
N ARG A 220 -33.14 -15.15 -5.32
CA ARG A 220 -34.33 -15.97 -5.51
C ARG A 220 -35.61 -15.31 -4.98
N GLU A 221 -35.55 -14.70 -3.80
CA GLU A 221 -36.74 -14.17 -3.10
C GLU A 221 -37.08 -12.73 -3.52
N GLU A 222 -36.08 -11.91 -3.88
CA GLU A 222 -36.26 -10.47 -4.15
C GLU A 222 -35.80 -10.05 -5.55
N GLY A 223 -35.06 -10.92 -6.24
CA GLY A 223 -34.55 -10.66 -7.58
C GLY A 223 -33.30 -9.77 -7.60
N PRO A 224 -32.70 -9.59 -8.79
CA PRO A 224 -31.43 -8.88 -8.95
C PRO A 224 -31.51 -7.38 -8.65
N ALA A 225 -32.69 -6.76 -8.78
CA ALA A 225 -32.87 -5.34 -8.49
C ALA A 225 -32.63 -5.01 -7.01
N ALA A 226 -32.88 -5.96 -6.10
CA ALA A 226 -32.68 -5.78 -4.66
C ALA A 226 -31.21 -5.50 -4.31
N PHE A 227 -30.26 -6.05 -5.06
CA PHE A 227 -28.84 -5.80 -4.86
C PHE A 227 -28.44 -4.35 -5.11
N TYR A 228 -29.16 -3.62 -5.95
CA TYR A 228 -28.82 -2.26 -6.37
C TYR A 228 -29.73 -1.18 -5.77
N ALA A 229 -30.66 -1.56 -4.88
CA ALA A 229 -31.52 -0.62 -4.19
C ALA A 229 -30.74 0.45 -3.37
N GLY A 230 -29.55 0.09 -2.88
CA GLY A 230 -28.65 0.98 -2.14
C GLY A 230 -27.57 1.68 -2.98
N PHE A 231 -27.56 1.50 -4.31
CA PHE A 231 -26.43 1.91 -5.15
C PHE A 231 -26.20 3.43 -5.17
N GLY A 232 -27.27 4.24 -5.26
CA GLY A 232 -27.16 5.70 -5.21
C GLY A 232 -26.48 6.19 -3.93
N PRO A 233 -26.99 5.83 -2.74
CA PRO A 233 -26.32 6.14 -1.48
C PRO A 233 -24.87 5.66 -1.38
N ILE A 234 -24.55 4.49 -1.93
CA ILE A 234 -23.17 3.98 -1.98
C ILE A 234 -22.28 4.93 -2.79
N LEU A 235 -22.67 5.28 -4.02
CA LEU A 235 -21.90 6.19 -4.88
C LEU A 235 -21.64 7.55 -4.23
N PHE A 236 -22.69 8.17 -3.66
CA PHE A 236 -22.58 9.49 -3.02
C PHE A 236 -21.66 9.50 -1.80
N LYS A 237 -21.46 8.34 -1.17
CA LYS A 237 -20.55 8.18 -0.04
C LYS A 237 -19.13 7.85 -0.51
N GLN A 238 -19.00 6.86 -1.38
CA GLN A 238 -17.72 6.26 -1.74
C GLN A 238 -16.93 7.14 -2.71
N VAL A 239 -17.59 7.69 -3.74
CA VAL A 239 -16.90 8.50 -4.77
C VAL A 239 -16.22 9.74 -4.15
N PRO A 240 -16.90 10.60 -3.36
CA PRO A 240 -16.23 11.75 -2.75
C PRO A 240 -15.14 11.34 -1.76
N TYR A 241 -15.36 10.26 -0.99
CA TYR A 241 -14.37 9.74 -0.07
C TYR A 241 -13.10 9.27 -0.80
N THR A 242 -13.24 8.51 -1.88
CA THR A 242 -12.13 7.98 -2.67
C THR A 242 -11.39 9.10 -3.41
N MET A 243 -12.10 10.05 -4.00
CA MET A 243 -11.51 11.24 -4.64
C MET A 243 -10.63 12.02 -3.66
N ALA A 244 -11.17 12.34 -2.48
CA ALA A 244 -10.43 13.05 -1.45
C ALA A 244 -9.23 12.24 -0.96
N LYS A 245 -9.39 10.92 -0.77
CA LYS A 245 -8.34 10.04 -0.30
C LYS A 245 -7.16 10.00 -1.27
N PHE A 246 -7.38 9.76 -2.56
CA PHE A 246 -6.28 9.73 -3.53
C PHE A 246 -5.63 11.10 -3.71
N ALA A 247 -6.42 12.17 -3.85
CA ALA A 247 -5.85 13.51 -4.01
C ALA A 247 -5.00 13.94 -2.81
N VAL A 248 -5.48 13.73 -1.58
CA VAL A 248 -4.73 14.07 -0.37
C VAL A 248 -3.53 13.16 -0.18
N TYR A 249 -3.63 11.87 -0.51
CA TYR A 249 -2.50 10.93 -0.41
C TYR A 249 -1.31 11.41 -1.25
N GLU A 250 -1.55 11.75 -2.52
CA GLU A 250 -0.51 12.23 -3.44
C GLU A 250 0.15 13.51 -2.91
N VAL A 251 -0.66 14.46 -2.43
CA VAL A 251 -0.16 15.72 -1.86
C VAL A 251 0.63 15.49 -0.57
N ALA A 252 0.17 14.57 0.29
CA ALA A 252 0.85 14.24 1.55
C ALA A 252 2.21 13.62 1.28
N VAL A 253 2.28 12.64 0.37
CA VAL A 253 3.55 12.01 -0.04
C VAL A 253 4.51 13.06 -0.61
N GLU A 254 4.06 13.93 -1.52
CA GLU A 254 4.89 14.96 -2.13
C GLU A 254 5.44 15.95 -1.09
N LYS A 255 4.60 16.41 -0.15
CA LYS A 255 5.00 17.34 0.90
C LYS A 255 5.97 16.71 1.91
N ILE A 256 5.74 15.46 2.31
CA ILE A 256 6.64 14.76 3.25
C ILE A 256 8.02 14.55 2.61
N LEU A 257 8.07 14.14 1.34
CA LEU A 257 9.35 13.98 0.64
C LEU A 257 10.12 15.29 0.50
N LYS A 258 9.43 16.37 0.08
CA LYS A 258 10.01 17.71 0.03
C LYS A 258 10.55 18.16 1.38
N ALA A 259 9.82 17.93 2.47
CA ALA A 259 10.27 18.27 3.82
C ALA A 259 11.48 17.45 4.28
N THR A 260 11.60 16.20 3.86
CA THR A 260 12.75 15.34 4.20
C THR A 260 13.96 15.53 3.30
N GLY A 261 13.82 16.24 2.17
CA GLY A 261 14.88 16.41 1.16
C GLY A 261 15.29 15.11 0.45
N LYS A 262 14.52 14.02 0.60
CA LYS A 262 14.83 12.70 0.05
C LYS A 262 13.96 12.38 -1.17
N SER A 263 14.54 11.70 -2.16
CA SER A 263 13.78 11.06 -3.24
C SER A 263 13.23 9.70 -2.77
N LYS A 264 12.11 9.23 -3.33
CA LYS A 264 11.55 7.91 -3.01
C LYS A 264 12.54 6.78 -3.26
N ASP A 265 13.36 6.91 -4.29
CA ASP A 265 14.38 5.92 -4.67
C ASP A 265 15.54 5.84 -3.67
N SER A 266 15.69 6.88 -2.83
CA SER A 266 16.71 6.95 -1.78
C SER A 266 16.22 6.43 -0.41
N LEU A 267 14.94 6.05 -0.30
CA LEU A 267 14.36 5.58 0.95
C LEU A 267 14.59 4.08 1.16
N THR A 268 14.92 3.70 2.39
CA THR A 268 14.92 2.28 2.77
C THR A 268 13.49 1.71 2.78
N GLY A 269 13.34 0.38 2.66
CA GLY A 269 12.01 -0.24 2.65
C GLY A 269 11.15 0.09 3.89
N GLY A 270 11.79 0.29 5.05
CA GLY A 270 11.12 0.76 6.26
C GLY A 270 10.65 2.22 6.17
N GLN A 271 11.49 3.11 5.62
CA GLN A 271 11.14 4.52 5.41
C GLN A 271 10.02 4.69 4.38
N LEU A 272 10.05 3.93 3.29
CA LEU A 272 8.97 3.93 2.29
C LEU A 272 7.65 3.43 2.88
N THR A 273 7.71 2.43 3.76
CA THR A 273 6.53 1.93 4.48
C THR A 273 5.98 2.99 5.43
N GLY A 274 6.84 3.65 6.21
CA GLY A 274 6.45 4.76 7.08
C GLY A 274 5.82 5.92 6.30
N LEU A 275 6.44 6.33 5.18
CA LEU A 275 5.91 7.37 4.30
C LEU A 275 4.49 7.04 3.79
N ASN A 276 4.29 5.84 3.25
CA ASN A 276 3.01 5.43 2.69
C ASN A 276 1.93 5.32 3.77
N LEU A 277 2.27 4.80 4.95
CA LEU A 277 1.30 4.66 6.03
C LEU A 277 0.94 6.02 6.67
N THR A 278 1.92 6.91 6.89
CA THR A 278 1.65 8.27 7.40
C THR A 278 0.83 9.07 6.39
N SER A 279 1.18 9.00 5.10
CA SER A 279 0.42 9.67 4.03
C SER A 279 -0.99 9.09 3.91
N GLY A 280 -1.12 7.77 4.05
CA GLY A 280 -2.40 7.06 4.09
C GLY A 280 -3.29 7.48 5.25
N LEU A 281 -2.72 7.69 6.45
CA LEU A 281 -3.44 8.20 7.61
C LEU A 281 -3.96 9.63 7.39
N ILE A 282 -3.08 10.53 6.93
CA ILE A 282 -3.44 11.93 6.63
C ILE A 282 -4.56 11.95 5.58
N ALA A 283 -4.41 11.16 4.51
CA ALA A 283 -5.40 11.04 3.46
C ALA A 283 -6.73 10.49 3.98
N GLY A 284 -6.71 9.46 4.81
CA GLY A 284 -7.91 8.86 5.39
C GLY A 284 -8.68 9.84 6.28
N LEU A 285 -7.97 10.56 7.16
CA LEU A 285 -8.58 11.55 8.06
C LEU A 285 -9.13 12.75 7.27
N ALA A 286 -8.36 13.28 6.32
CA ALA A 286 -8.83 14.38 5.46
C ALA A 286 -10.04 13.95 4.61
N ALA A 287 -10.00 12.75 4.03
CA ALA A 287 -11.14 12.20 3.29
C ALA A 287 -12.38 12.04 4.18
N ALA A 288 -12.20 11.66 5.45
CA ALA A 288 -13.29 11.63 6.42
C ALA A 288 -13.94 13.01 6.58
N VAL A 289 -13.11 14.04 6.73
CA VAL A 289 -13.57 15.42 6.93
C VAL A 289 -14.30 15.93 5.70
N ILE A 290 -13.74 15.72 4.51
CA ILE A 290 -14.28 16.18 3.23
C ILE A 290 -15.59 15.45 2.88
N SER A 291 -15.68 14.14 3.15
CA SER A 291 -16.87 13.34 2.83
C SER A 291 -18.00 13.43 3.85
N GLN A 292 -17.74 13.92 5.06
CA GLN A 292 -18.72 13.91 6.16
C GLN A 292 -20.06 14.58 5.83
N PRO A 293 -20.12 15.74 5.16
CA PRO A 293 -21.41 16.35 4.82
C PRO A 293 -22.27 15.42 3.97
N ALA A 294 -21.68 14.74 2.98
CA ALA A 294 -22.39 13.78 2.15
C ALA A 294 -22.88 12.57 2.95
N ASP A 295 -22.03 12.00 3.81
CA ASP A 295 -22.39 10.88 4.71
C ASP A 295 -23.56 11.25 5.64
N THR A 296 -23.52 12.43 6.26
CA THR A 296 -24.58 12.89 7.16
C THR A 296 -25.90 13.05 6.42
N LEU A 297 -25.88 13.67 5.23
CA LEU A 297 -27.09 13.88 4.42
C LEU A 297 -27.72 12.55 3.96
N LEU A 298 -26.89 11.59 3.53
CA LEU A 298 -27.34 10.26 3.14
C LEU A 298 -27.96 9.48 4.30
N SER A 299 -27.35 9.57 5.50
CA SER A 299 -27.88 8.88 6.68
C SER A 299 -29.27 9.38 7.09
N LYS A 300 -29.60 10.65 6.79
CA LYS A 300 -30.88 11.28 7.12
C LYS A 300 -31.91 11.13 6.01
N ILE A 301 -31.50 11.21 4.74
CA ILE A 301 -32.44 11.02 3.61
C ILE A 301 -33.02 9.61 3.58
N ASN A 302 -32.23 8.60 3.96
CA ASN A 302 -32.66 7.20 4.02
C ASN A 302 -33.64 6.92 5.17
N LYS A 303 -33.74 7.81 6.17
CA LYS A 303 -34.68 7.71 7.30
C LYS A 303 -36.01 8.42 7.06
N THR A 304 -36.13 9.21 5.99
CA THR A 304 -37.32 10.01 5.70
C THR A 304 -37.89 9.62 4.34
N LYS A 305 -39.19 9.34 4.25
CA LYS A 305 -39.86 9.17 2.95
C LYS A 305 -40.08 10.56 2.34
N GLY A 306 -39.74 10.71 1.06
CA GLY A 306 -39.92 11.98 0.36
C GLY A 306 -41.39 12.29 0.12
N ALA A 307 -41.75 13.58 0.09
CA ALA A 307 -43.05 13.99 -0.38
C ALA A 307 -43.22 13.65 -1.89
N PRO A 308 -44.45 13.39 -2.36
CA PRO A 308 -44.70 13.10 -3.78
C PRO A 308 -44.14 14.20 -4.69
N GLY A 309 -43.33 13.81 -5.70
CA GLY A 309 -42.75 14.74 -6.69
C GLY A 309 -41.45 15.44 -6.31
N GLN A 310 -40.91 15.24 -5.10
CA GLN A 310 -39.68 15.89 -4.66
C GLN A 310 -38.43 15.12 -5.08
N SER A 311 -37.51 15.76 -5.82
CA SER A 311 -36.26 15.11 -6.25
C SER A 311 -35.33 14.85 -5.07
N THR A 312 -34.59 13.73 -5.09
CA THR A 312 -33.58 13.40 -4.07
C THR A 312 -32.59 14.54 -3.85
N THR A 313 -32.16 15.20 -4.94
CA THR A 313 -31.23 16.34 -4.89
C THR A 313 -31.82 17.55 -4.17
N SER A 314 -33.09 17.92 -4.45
CA SER A 314 -33.74 19.03 -3.76
C SER A 314 -33.91 18.77 -2.26
N ARG A 315 -34.16 17.52 -1.87
CA ARG A 315 -34.21 17.08 -0.47
C ARG A 315 -32.86 17.18 0.22
N LEU A 316 -31.78 16.77 -0.45
CA LEU A 316 -30.41 16.88 0.07
C LEU A 316 -30.04 18.34 0.33
N VAL A 317 -30.34 19.25 -0.61
CA VAL A 317 -30.08 20.69 -0.44
C VAL A 317 -30.91 21.28 0.69
N GLN A 318 -32.20 20.95 0.77
CA GLN A 318 -33.08 21.41 1.84
C GLN A 318 -32.59 20.93 3.22
N MET A 319 -32.24 19.65 3.35
CA MET A 319 -31.68 19.11 4.59
C MET A 319 -30.34 19.73 4.93
N ALA A 320 -29.48 20.00 3.95
CA ALA A 320 -28.22 20.71 4.20
C ALA A 320 -28.48 22.09 4.82
N GLY A 321 -29.48 22.82 4.31
CA GLY A 321 -29.92 24.09 4.89
C GLY A 321 -30.50 23.95 6.31
N GLN A 322 -31.32 22.93 6.55
CA GLN A 322 -31.94 22.68 7.87
C GLN A 322 -30.94 22.26 8.95
N LEU A 323 -29.93 21.48 8.58
CA LEU A 323 -28.90 20.99 9.49
C LEU A 323 -27.88 22.07 9.84
N GLY A 324 -27.64 22.99 8.92
CA GLY A 324 -26.54 23.95 9.02
C GLY A 324 -25.16 23.27 9.03
N VAL A 325 -24.11 24.08 9.12
CA VAL A 325 -22.72 23.59 9.08
C VAL A 325 -22.41 22.68 10.25
N SER A 326 -22.88 22.99 11.47
CA SER A 326 -22.65 22.14 12.65
C SER A 326 -23.35 20.77 12.52
N GLY A 327 -24.58 20.75 11.98
CA GLY A 327 -25.34 19.53 11.79
C GLY A 327 -24.72 18.59 10.75
N LEU A 328 -24.14 19.13 9.67
CA LEU A 328 -23.46 18.34 8.63
C LEU A 328 -22.25 17.57 9.15
N PHE A 329 -21.63 18.02 10.24
CA PHE A 329 -20.45 17.39 10.85
C PHE A 329 -20.78 16.50 12.05
N THR A 330 -22.07 16.22 12.28
CA THR A 330 -22.51 15.30 13.34
C THR A 330 -21.93 13.90 13.13
N GLY A 331 -21.29 13.32 14.15
CA GLY A 331 -20.67 11.99 14.07
C GLY A 331 -19.23 11.98 13.53
N MET A 332 -18.64 13.15 13.26
CA MET A 332 -17.25 13.27 12.79
C MET A 332 -16.25 12.59 13.73
N THR A 333 -16.33 12.85 15.04
CA THR A 333 -15.39 12.28 16.02
C THR A 333 -15.36 10.76 15.96
N THR A 334 -16.52 10.12 15.89
CA THR A 334 -16.63 8.66 15.75
C THR A 334 -16.00 8.17 14.45
N ARG A 335 -16.17 8.92 13.35
CA ARG A 335 -15.57 8.59 12.05
C ARG A 335 -14.04 8.72 12.08
N LEU A 336 -13.51 9.78 12.70
CA LEU A 336 -12.07 10.00 12.84
C LEU A 336 -11.42 8.93 13.71
N VAL A 337 -12.03 8.56 14.83
CA VAL A 337 -11.55 7.47 15.69
C VAL A 337 -11.53 6.15 14.91
N MET A 338 -12.63 5.82 14.22
CA MET A 338 -12.70 4.60 13.41
C MET A 338 -11.62 4.56 12.32
N ILE A 339 -11.38 5.66 11.59
CA ILE A 339 -10.35 5.73 10.55
C ILE A 339 -8.94 5.69 11.15
N GLY A 340 -8.73 6.35 12.29
CA GLY A 340 -7.48 6.29 13.04
C GLY A 340 -7.19 4.86 13.51
N THR A 341 -8.17 4.16 14.09
CA THR A 341 -8.03 2.76 14.52
C THR A 341 -7.85 1.81 13.35
N LEU A 342 -8.59 2.01 12.25
CA LEU A 342 -8.41 1.31 10.97
C LEU A 342 -6.96 1.39 10.49
N THR A 343 -6.42 2.61 10.46
CA THR A 343 -5.08 2.87 9.95
C THR A 343 -3.99 2.41 10.93
N ALA A 344 -4.22 2.53 12.24
CA ALA A 344 -3.34 1.98 13.26
C ALA A 344 -3.32 0.44 13.21
N GLY A 345 -4.47 -0.20 12.99
CA GLY A 345 -4.57 -1.64 12.75
C GLY A 345 -3.86 -2.06 11.46
N GLN A 346 -3.96 -1.26 10.40
CA GLN A 346 -3.16 -1.43 9.18
C GLN A 346 -1.65 -1.32 9.47
N PHE A 347 -1.20 -0.38 10.29
CA PHE A 347 0.21 -0.30 10.72
C PHE A 347 0.69 -1.59 11.42
N LEU A 348 -0.13 -2.15 12.30
CA LEU A 348 0.18 -3.38 13.04
C LEU A 348 0.19 -4.60 12.11
N ILE A 349 -0.86 -4.77 11.30
CA ILE A 349 -1.05 -5.95 10.45
C ILE A 349 -0.14 -5.93 9.21
N TYR A 350 0.04 -4.76 8.58
CA TYR A 350 0.81 -4.63 7.33
C TYR A 350 2.32 -4.74 7.57
N GLY A 351 2.81 -4.33 8.74
CA GLY A 351 4.21 -4.54 9.15
C GLY A 351 4.58 -6.03 9.21
N ASP A 352 3.64 -6.86 9.66
CA ASP A 352 3.83 -8.31 9.80
C ASP A 352 3.58 -9.06 8.47
N ILE A 353 2.55 -8.67 7.71
CA ILE A 353 2.26 -9.25 6.39
C ILE A 353 3.37 -8.93 5.38
N LYS A 354 3.95 -7.73 5.39
CA LYS A 354 5.01 -7.36 4.45
C LYS A 354 6.33 -8.10 4.73
N LYS A 355 6.62 -8.40 6.00
CA LYS A 355 7.73 -9.29 6.40
C LYS A 355 7.48 -10.74 5.93
N MET A 356 6.22 -11.18 5.88
CA MET A 356 5.86 -12.49 5.35
C MET A 356 5.86 -12.57 3.80
N LEU A 357 5.58 -11.47 3.08
CA LEU A 357 5.31 -11.50 1.63
C LEU A 357 6.36 -10.84 0.71
N ASN A 358 7.40 -10.20 1.24
CA ASN A 358 8.55 -9.68 0.48
C ASN A 358 8.22 -8.81 -0.76
N ALA A 359 7.19 -7.95 -0.69
CA ALA A 359 6.70 -7.15 -1.84
C ALA A 359 7.17 -5.68 -1.82
N THR A 360 7.94 -5.26 -2.84
CA THR A 360 8.36 -3.87 -3.14
C THR A 360 8.18 -3.54 -4.63
N GLY A 361 7.85 -2.27 -4.97
CA GLY A 361 7.89 -1.74 -6.35
C GLY A 361 6.57 -1.20 -6.95
N GLY A 362 5.98 -0.14 -6.38
CA GLY A 362 4.85 0.58 -6.99
C GLY A 362 5.30 1.72 -7.91
N VAL A 363 4.53 2.01 -8.98
CA VAL A 363 4.80 3.09 -9.94
C VAL A 363 4.04 4.36 -9.56
N GLU A 364 4.70 5.52 -9.61
CA GLU A 364 4.14 6.82 -9.24
C GLU A 364 4.54 7.90 -10.25
N ILE A 365 3.73 8.96 -10.35
CA ILE A 365 3.95 10.06 -11.30
C ILE A 365 4.70 11.19 -10.59
N ALA A 366 5.91 11.47 -11.06
CA ALA A 366 6.76 12.52 -10.53
C ALA A 366 6.20 13.94 -10.80
N PRO A 367 6.31 14.89 -9.85
CA PRO A 367 6.01 16.31 -10.08
C PRO A 367 6.99 16.96 -11.08
N ILE A 368 6.57 18.03 -11.77
CA ILE A 368 7.50 18.89 -12.52
C ILE A 368 8.40 19.62 -11.51
N PRO A 369 9.73 19.63 -11.70
CA PRO A 369 10.62 20.54 -10.96
C PRO A 369 10.27 21.99 -11.29
N LYS A 370 9.88 22.77 -10.27
CA LYS A 370 9.83 24.24 -10.39
C LYS A 370 11.21 24.81 -10.24
#